data_AF-A0A958DTR1-F1
#
_entry.id   AF-A0A958DTR1-F1
#
_cell.length_a   1.000
_cell.length_b   1.000
_cell.length_c   1.000
_cell.angle_alpha   90.00
_cell.angle_beta   90.00
_cell.angle_gamma   90.00
#
_symmetry.space_group_name_H-M   'P 1'
#
loop_
_entity.id
_entity.type
_entity.pdbx_description
1 polymer ?
#
loop_
_entity_poly.entity_id
_entity_poly.type
_entity_poly.pdbx_seq_one_letter_code
_entity_poly.pdbx_strand_id
1 'polypeptide(L)' 'MCIVEGTRLCQEALTSGWEIEAAFATEAFVQSDRWTNFEDTFRYQKIEWRTLSDGNFNKLADTDTPQGILMVMR' A
#
# COMPACT_ATOMS: atom_id res chain seq x y z
N MET A 1 -15.56 3.16 2.99
CA MET A 1 -14.30 2.74 3.63
C MET A 1 -14.06 1.27 3.37
N CYS A 2 -13.04 0.95 2.58
CA CYS A 2 -12.58 -0.42 2.36
C CYS A 2 -11.05 -0.49 2.46
N ILE A 3 -10.55 -1.68 2.76
CA ILE A 3 -9.12 -1.98 2.77
C ILE A 3 -8.79 -2.66 1.45
N VAL A 4 -7.72 -2.20 0.79
CA VAL A 4 -7.18 -2.77 -0.42
C VAL A 4 -5.78 -3.27 -0.12
N GLU A 5 -5.53 -4.55 -0.35
CA GLU A 5 -4.24 -5.18 -0.08
C GLU A 5 -3.69 -5.85 -1.34
N GLY A 6 -2.37 -5.88 -1.47
CA GLY A 6 -1.69 -6.56 -2.57
C GLY A 6 -1.38 -5.62 -3.73
N THR A 7 -0.29 -5.90 -4.43
CA THR A 7 0.31 -4.96 -5.38
C THR A 7 -0.64 -4.61 -6.52
N ARG A 8 -1.30 -5.61 -7.12
CA ARG A 8 -2.20 -5.40 -8.25
C ARG A 8 -3.43 -4.58 -7.86
N LEU A 9 -4.11 -4.94 -6.77
CA LEU A 9 -5.30 -4.22 -6.32
C LEU A 9 -4.94 -2.80 -5.88
N CYS A 10 -3.79 -2.61 -5.23
CA CYS A 10 -3.29 -1.29 -4.90
C CYS A 10 -3.02 -0.42 -6.14
N GLN A 11 -2.49 -1.00 -7.23
CA GLN A 11 -2.33 -0.27 -8.50
C GLN A 11 -3.67 0.11 -9.14
N GLU A 12 -4.65 -0.80 -9.10
CA GLU A 12 -6.00 -0.52 -9.57
C GLU A 12 -6.65 0.59 -8.73
N ALA A 13 -6.48 0.56 -7.41
CA ALA A 13 -6.98 1.59 -6.50
C ALA A 13 -6.38 2.98 -6.79
N LEU A 14 -5.08 3.09 -7.07
CA LEU A 14 -4.42 4.35 -7.45
C LEU A 14 -4.99 5.00 -8.73
N THR A 15 -5.59 4.19 -9.61
CA THR A 15 -6.17 4.64 -10.89
C THR A 15 -7.69 4.71 -10.86
N SER A 16 -8.33 4.24 -9.78
CA SER A 16 -9.78 4.19 -9.62
C SER A 16 -10.46 5.55 -9.42
N GLY A 17 -9.69 6.57 -9.06
CA GLY A 17 -10.20 7.88 -8.65
C GLY A 17 -10.84 7.90 -7.27
N TRP A 18 -10.79 6.79 -6.52
CA TRP A 18 -11.22 6.74 -5.13
C TRP A 18 -10.17 7.43 -4.24
N GLU A 19 -10.64 8.08 -3.18
CA GLU A 19 -9.77 8.78 -2.24
C GLU A 19 -9.00 7.77 -1.38
N ILE A 20 -7.66 7.90 -1.35
CA ILE A 20 -6.79 7.13 -0.47
C ILE A 20 -6.66 7.91 0.84
N GLU A 21 -7.21 7.35 1.91
CA GLU A 21 -7.18 7.96 3.25
C GLU A 21 -5.86 7.66 3.98
N ALA A 22 -5.31 6.45 3.78
CA ALA A 22 -4.03 6.06 4.34
C ALA A 22 -3.38 4.96 3.50
N ALA A 23 -2.05 4.92 3.51
CA ALA A 23 -1.29 3.86 2.89
C ALA A 23 -0.20 3.34 3.82
N PHE A 24 0.00 2.03 3.81
CA PHE A 24 0.96 1.31 4.63
C PHE A 24 1.77 0.36 3.77
N ALA A 25 3.07 0.26 4.06
CA ALA A 25 3.95 -0.69 3.38
C ALA A 25 4.98 -1.27 4.35
N THR A 26 5.50 -2.46 4.08
CA THR A 26 6.61 -3.01 4.86
C THR A 26 7.94 -2.41 4.44
N GLU A 27 8.94 -2.44 5.33
CA GLU A 27 10.32 -2.02 5.01
C GLU A 27 10.87 -2.79 3.80
N ALA A 28 10.64 -4.11 3.76
CA ALA A 28 11.07 -4.96 2.65
C ALA A 28 10.39 -4.56 1.34
N PHE A 29 9.11 -4.18 1.38
CA PHE A 29 8.39 -3.77 0.18
C PHE A 29 8.92 -2.45 -0.38
N VAL A 30 9.12 -1.42 0.45
CA VAL A 30 9.60 -0.10 0.01
C VAL A 30 11.04 -0.13 -0.53
N GLN A 31 11.82 -1.15 -0.19
CA GLN A 31 13.17 -1.37 -0.74
C GLN A 31 13.18 -2.24 -2.00
N SER A 32 12.02 -2.75 -2.43
CA SER A 32 11.93 -3.65 -3.58
C SER A 32 11.73 -2.89 -4.90
N ASP A 33 12.13 -3.50 -6.02
CA ASP A 33 11.87 -2.95 -7.36
C ASP A 33 10.36 -2.75 -7.65
N ARG A 34 9.49 -3.48 -6.93
CA ARG A 34 8.05 -3.33 -7.07
C ARG A 34 7.58 -1.99 -6.55
N TRP A 35 8.22 -1.44 -5.52
CA TRP A 35 7.88 -0.15 -4.92
C TRP A 35 8.09 1.02 -5.87
N THR A 36 9.12 0.96 -6.72
CA THR A 36 9.40 2.00 -7.71
C THR A 36 8.16 2.33 -8.57
N ASN A 37 7.33 1.33 -8.88
CA ASN A 37 6.09 1.52 -9.63
C ASN A 37 5.00 2.28 -8.86
N PHE A 38 5.05 2.29 -7.52
CA PHE A 38 4.13 3.02 -6.66
C PHE A 38 4.69 4.39 -6.29
N GLU A 39 5.99 4.48 -6.03
CA GLU A 39 6.65 5.66 -5.48
C GLU A 39 6.36 6.91 -6.30
N ASP A 40 6.49 6.84 -7.61
CA ASP A 40 6.24 7.98 -8.50
C ASP A 40 4.78 8.46 -8.40
N THR A 41 3.84 7.53 -8.32
CA THR A 41 2.41 7.86 -8.22
C THR A 41 2.08 8.44 -6.85
N PHE A 42 2.62 7.86 -5.79
CA PHE A 42 2.45 8.36 -4.42
C PHE A 42 3.01 9.77 -4.27
N ARG A 43 4.21 10.02 -4.80
CA ARG A 43 4.83 11.36 -4.80
C ARG A 43 4.03 12.36 -5.63
N TYR A 44 3.60 11.97 -6.83
CA TYR A 44 2.82 12.84 -7.73
C TYR A 44 1.46 13.22 -7.13
N GLN A 45 0.73 12.24 -6.59
CA GLN A 45 -0.58 12.44 -5.97
C GLN A 45 -0.47 12.94 -4.51
N LYS A 46 0.75 13.13 -3.99
CA LYS A 46 1.04 13.55 -2.60
C LYS A 46 0.38 12.64 -1.56
N ILE A 47 0.36 11.34 -1.83
CA ILE A 47 -0.11 10.32 -0.90
C ILE A 47 1.02 10.04 0.09
N GLU A 48 0.77 10.31 1.37
CA GLU A 48 1.67 9.89 2.44
C GLU A 48 1.50 8.39 2.72
N TRP A 49 2.61 7.68 2.85
CA TRP A 49 2.62 6.29 3.30
C TRP A 49 3.40 6.15 4.60
N ARG A 50 3.02 5.15 5.39
CA ARG A 50 3.76 4.77 6.61
C ARG A 50 4.42 3.42 6.42
N THR A 51 5.70 3.36 6.70
CA THR A 51 6.44 2.11 6.73
C THR A 51 6.21 1.41 8.06
N LEU A 52 5.88 0.12 8.02
CA LEU A 52 5.66 -0.74 9.18
C LEU A 52 6.64 -1.91 9.18
N SER A 53 6.94 -2.44 10.37
CA SER A 53 7.59 -3.74 10.49
C SER A 53 6.64 -4.86 10.06
N ASP A 54 7.18 -5.98 9.60
CA ASP A 54 6.38 -7.13 9.16
C ASP A 54 5.40 -7.61 10.24
N GLY A 55 5.84 -7.63 11.51
CA GLY A 55 4.99 -8.04 12.63
C GLY A 55 3.79 -7.11 12.90
N ASN A 56 3.92 -5.81 12.62
CA ASN A 56 2.80 -4.87 12.71
C ASN A 56 1.92 -4.93 11.47
N PHE A 57 2.52 -5.10 10.29
CA PHE A 57 1.81 -5.23 9.04
C PHE A 57 0.93 -6.49 9.02
N ASN A 58 1.44 -7.63 9.49
CA ASN A 58 0.70 -8.90 9.57
C ASN A 58 -0.54 -8.83 10.49
N LYS A 59 -0.61 -7.86 11.41
CA LYS A 59 -1.80 -7.63 12.24
C LYS A 59 -2.88 -6.82 11.52
N LEU A 60 -2.50 -6.10 10.47
CA LEU A 60 -3.40 -5.28 9.64
C LEU A 60 -3.85 -6.03 8.38
N ALA A 61 -2.98 -6.86 7.83
CA ALA A 61 -3.27 -7.70 6.69
C ALA A 61 -4.31 -8.76 7.06
N ASP A 62 -5.26 -9.00 6.16
CA ASP A 62 -6.30 -10.03 6.33
C ASP A 62 -5.90 -11.34 5.61
N THR A 63 -4.61 -11.49 5.31
CA THR A 63 -4.07 -12.60 4.52
C THR A 63 -2.89 -13.27 5.21
N ASP A 64 -2.76 -14.59 5.00
CA ASP A 64 -1.65 -15.39 5.53
C ASP A 64 -0.29 -15.08 4.86
N THR A 65 -0.31 -14.49 3.67
CA THR A 65 0.89 -14.10 2.91
C THR A 65 0.78 -12.69 2.33
N PRO A 66 0.92 -11.65 3.18
CA PRO A 66 0.76 -10.27 2.74
C PRO A 66 1.88 -9.87 1.78
N GLN A 67 1.53 -9.15 0.72
CA GLN A 67 2.50 -8.70 -0.29
C GLN A 67 3.27 -7.43 0.10
N GLY A 68 3.04 -6.92 1.31
CA GLY A 68 3.78 -5.80 1.90
C GLY A 68 3.27 -4.41 1.54
N ILE A 69 2.07 -4.28 0.95
CA ILE A 69 1.38 -3.00 0.73
C ILE A 69 -0.13 -3.12 1.00
N LEU A 70 -0.67 -2.09 1.65
CA LEU A 70 -2.09 -1.97 2.00
C LEU A 70 -2.50 -0.50 1.92
N MET A 71 -3.69 -0.24 1.41
CA MET A 71 -4.31 1.08 1.36
C MET A 71 -5.70 1.06 1.97
N VAL A 72 -6.07 2.17 2.58
CA VAL A 72 -7.41 2.42 3.10
C VAL A 72 -8.08 3.44 2.19
N MET A 73 -9.19 3.04 1.57
CA MET A 73 -9.93 3.86 0.63
C MET A 73 -11.20 4.39 1.30
N ARG A 74 -11.65 5.59 0.90
CA ARG A 74 -12.91 6.16 1.37
C ARG A 74 -14.11 5.72 0.54
#